data_AF-A0A392SXW2-F1
#
_entry.id   AF-A0A392SXW2-F1
#
_cell.length_a   1.000
_cell.length_b   1.000
_cell.length_c   1.000
_cell.angle_alpha   90.00
_cell.angle_beta   90.00
_cell.angle_gamma   90.00
#
_symmetry.space_group_name_H-M   'P 1'
#
loop_
_entity.id
_entity.type
_entity.pdbx_description
1 polymer ?
#
loop_
_entity_poly.entity_id
_entity_poly.type
_entity_poly.pdbx_seq_one_letter_code
_entity_poly.pdbx_strand_id
1 'polypeptide(L)'
;MTLEEAYIEFMGELKEYYEEEKTQAEECTERKLPSKQKDPVTFTVPVCFGSVQRRSLCDLGSSISLMSLQGNGRLDNSTLLTQWKLF
;
A
#
# COMPACT_ATOMS: atom_id res chain seq x y z
N MET A 1 6.65 -43.44 32.30
CA MET A 1 6.74 -42.79 30.99
C MET A 1 8.02 -43.27 30.34
N THR A 2 7.90 -44.09 29.31
CA THR A 2 9.05 -44.60 28.53
C THR A 2 9.51 -43.54 27.53
N LEU A 3 10.74 -43.67 26.99
CA LEU A 3 11.24 -42.77 25.96
C LEU A 3 10.38 -42.81 24.70
N GLU A 4 9.88 -44.00 24.38
CA GLU A 4 8.97 -44.25 23.27
C GLU A 4 7.63 -43.51 23.47
N GLU A 5 7.06 -43.55 24.68
CA GLU A 5 5.84 -42.80 25.01
C GLU A 5 6.05 -41.29 24.85
N ALA A 6 7.16 -40.74 25.34
CA ALA A 6 7.47 -39.32 25.23
C ALA A 6 7.72 -38.87 23.77
N TYR A 7 8.34 -39.74 22.95
CA TYR A 7 8.52 -39.46 21.52
C TYR A 7 7.19 -39.45 20.76
N ILE A 8 6.29 -40.38 21.07
CA ILE A 8 4.97 -40.45 20.43
C ILE A 8 4.12 -39.21 20.79
N GLU A 9 4.14 -38.79 22.05
CA GLU A 9 3.45 -37.58 22.52
C GLU A 9 3.96 -36.34 21.78
N PHE A 10 5.27 -36.12 21.75
CA PHE A 10 5.89 -35.00 21.05
C PHE A 10 5.59 -34.98 19.55
N MET A 11 5.65 -36.14 18.89
CA MET A 11 5.33 -36.25 17.46
C MET A 11 3.84 -36.01 17.19
N GLY A 12 2.96 -36.33 18.16
CA GLY A 12 1.54 -36.02 18.12
C GLY A 12 1.28 -34.51 18.18
N GLU A 13 1.89 -33.83 19.15
CA GLU A 13 1.80 -32.36 19.31
C GLU A 13 2.26 -31.60 18.06
N LEU A 14 3.41 -32.00 17.50
CA LEU A 14 3.91 -31.38 16.27
C LEU A 14 2.93 -31.56 15.10
N LYS A 15 2.34 -32.75 14.97
CA LYS A 15 1.40 -33.03 13.88
C LYS A 15 0.12 -32.20 14.02
N GLU A 16 -0.39 -32.04 15.24
CA GLU A 16 -1.54 -31.18 15.52
C GLU A 16 -1.24 -29.72 15.15
N TYR A 17 -0.07 -29.21 15.53
CA TYR A 17 0.39 -27.86 15.17
C TYR A 17 0.43 -27.64 13.64
N TYR A 18 1.01 -28.57 12.87
CA TYR A 18 1.09 -28.45 11.41
C TYR A 18 -0.29 -28.48 10.74
N GLU A 19 -1.24 -29.28 11.24
CA GLU A 19 -2.59 -29.34 10.68
C GLU A 19 -3.38 -28.06 11.02
N GLU A 20 -3.21 -27.52 12.23
CA GLU A 20 -3.81 -26.25 12.65
C GLU A 20 -3.27 -25.07 11.81
N GLU A 21 -1.96 -25.00 11.59
CA GLU A 21 -1.35 -23.95 10.76
C GLU A 21 -1.82 -24.04 9.30
N LYS A 22 -1.90 -25.25 8.75
CA LYS A 22 -2.36 -25.50 7.37
C LYS A 22 -3.82 -25.07 7.18
N THR A 23 -4.71 -25.38 8.12
CA THR A 23 -6.12 -24.98 8.03
C THR A 23 -6.30 -23.46 8.12
N GLN A 24 -5.53 -22.78 8.98
CA GLN A 24 -5.51 -21.31 9.04
C GLN A 24 -4.96 -20.66 7.78
N ALA A 25 -3.92 -21.26 7.17
CA ALA A 25 -3.37 -20.78 5.91
C ALA A 25 -4.38 -20.94 4.76
N GLU A 26 -5.11 -22.06 4.72
CA GLU A 26 -6.17 -22.32 3.73
C GLU A 26 -7.33 -21.32 3.87
N GLU A 27 -7.80 -21.04 5.09
CA GLU A 27 -8.84 -20.03 5.36
C GLU A 27 -8.43 -18.61 4.92
N CYS A 28 -7.14 -18.28 5.05
CA CYS A 28 -6.61 -16.98 4.61
C CYS A 28 -6.61 -16.84 3.07
N THR A 29 -6.43 -17.94 2.33
CA THR A 29 -6.42 -17.94 0.86
C THR A 29 -7.80 -17.81 0.21
N GLU A 30 -8.90 -18.14 0.90
CA GLU A 30 -10.26 -18.01 0.34
C GLU A 30 -10.76 -16.56 0.30
N ARG A 31 -10.08 -15.64 1.00
CA ARG A 31 -10.29 -14.20 0.82
C ARG A 31 -9.71 -13.84 -0.55
N LYS A 32 -10.55 -13.86 -1.60
CA LYS A 32 -10.19 -13.34 -2.93
C LYS A 32 -9.61 -11.94 -2.77
N LEU A 33 -8.29 -11.87 -2.81
CA LEU A 33 -7.58 -10.59 -2.81
C LEU A 33 -8.14 -9.77 -3.97
N PRO A 34 -8.36 -8.47 -3.78
CA PRO A 34 -8.75 -7.62 -4.89
C PRO A 34 -7.73 -7.81 -6.02
N SER A 35 -8.22 -7.97 -7.24
CA SER A 35 -7.35 -8.09 -8.41
C SER A 35 -6.38 -6.91 -8.44
N LYS A 36 -5.08 -7.18 -8.60
CA LYS A 36 -4.06 -6.11 -8.72
C LYS A 36 -4.51 -5.13 -9.81
N GLN A 37 -4.80 -3.90 -9.41
CA GLN A 37 -5.11 -2.84 -10.35
C GLN A 37 -3.83 -2.42 -11.08
N LYS A 38 -3.96 -2.06 -12.36
CA LYS A 38 -2.84 -1.49 -13.11
C LYS A 38 -2.41 -0.17 -12.46
N ASP A 39 -1.12 0.09 -12.47
CA ASP A 39 -0.59 1.39 -12.07
C ASP A 39 -1.23 2.47 -12.95
N PRO A 40 -1.85 3.52 -12.36
CA PRO A 40 -2.41 4.63 -13.11
C PRO A 40 -1.37 5.42 -13.95
N VAL A 41 -0.07 5.09 -13.91
CA VAL A 41 1.05 5.75 -14.61
C VAL A 41 1.30 7.18 -14.13
N THR A 42 0.27 7.86 -13.64
CA THR A 42 0.30 9.24 -13.18
C THR A 42 -0.70 9.36 -12.04
N PHE A 43 -0.22 9.78 -10.87
CA PHE A 43 -1.06 10.01 -9.71
C PHE A 43 -1.36 11.51 -9.60
N THR A 44 -2.64 11.89 -9.68
CA THR A 44 -3.06 13.28 -9.51
C THR A 44 -4.03 13.43 -8.36
N VAL A 45 -3.83 14.45 -7.51
CA VAL A 45 -4.74 14.76 -6.39
C VAL A 45 -5.43 16.11 -6.62
N PRO A 46 -6.71 16.27 -6.23
CA PRO A 46 -7.35 17.56 -6.27
C PRO A 46 -6.68 18.52 -5.26
N VAL A 47 -6.41 19.75 -5.68
CA VAL A 47 -5.82 20.79 -4.83
C VAL A 47 -6.63 22.08 -5.00
N CYS A 48 -6.86 22.77 -3.89
CA CYS A 48 -7.46 24.09 -3.87
C CYS A 48 -6.39 25.13 -3.54
N PHE A 49 -6.25 26.14 -4.38
CA PHE A 49 -5.39 27.29 -4.12
C PHE A 49 -6.25 28.57 -4.16
N GLY A 50 -6.51 29.15 -2.99
CA GLY A 50 -7.54 30.18 -2.85
C GLY A 50 -8.92 29.66 -3.26
N SER A 51 -9.59 30.35 -4.18
CA SER A 51 -10.90 29.97 -4.72
C SER A 51 -10.83 29.05 -5.96
N VAL A 52 -9.64 28.59 -6.36
CA VAL A 52 -9.45 27.80 -7.59
C VAL A 52 -9.20 26.33 -7.24
N GLN A 53 -10.04 25.44 -7.77
CA GLN A 53 -9.87 23.99 -7.67
C GLN A 53 -9.15 23.43 -8.90
N ARG A 54 -8.13 22.59 -8.70
CA ARG A 54 -7.25 22.03 -9.74
C ARG A 54 -6.85 20.60 -9.41
N ARG A 55 -6.10 19.95 -10.32
CA ARG A 55 -5.43 18.68 -10.09
C ARG A 55 -3.91 18.89 -10.09
N SER A 56 -3.27 18.40 -9.05
CA SER A 56 -1.83 18.42 -8.79
C SER A 56 -1.23 17.08 -9.19
N LEU A 57 -0.04 17.07 -9.80
CA LEU A 57 0.72 15.85 -10.05
C LEU A 57 1.47 15.47 -8.77
N CYS A 58 1.26 14.26 -8.28
CA CYS A 58 1.98 13.74 -7.13
C CYS A 58 3.12 12.83 -7.59
N ASP A 59 4.30 13.42 -7.73
CA ASP A 59 5.54 12.69 -7.95
C ASP A 59 6.16 12.29 -6.60
N LEU A 60 6.11 11.00 -6.28
CA LEU A 60 6.70 10.44 -5.06
C LEU A 60 8.24 10.44 -5.11
N GLY A 61 8.84 10.56 -6.29
CA GLY A 61 10.29 10.65 -6.48
C GLY A 61 10.85 12.06 -6.35
N SER A 62 10.01 13.09 -6.22
CA SER A 62 10.44 14.47 -6.10
C SER A 62 10.55 14.95 -4.65
N SER A 63 11.66 15.59 -4.31
CA SER A 63 11.87 16.25 -3.02
C SER A 63 11.31 17.67 -2.95
N ILE A 64 10.83 18.22 -4.07
CA ILE A 64 10.38 19.61 -4.19
C ILE A 64 9.00 19.72 -4.84
N SER A 65 8.30 20.79 -4.47
CA SER A 65 7.01 21.17 -5.04
C SER A 65 7.22 22.23 -6.14
N LEU A 66 6.63 22.02 -7.31
CA LEU A 66 6.76 22.91 -8.46
C LEU A 66 5.40 23.53 -8.82
N MET A 67 5.45 24.76 -9.31
CA MET A 67 4.35 25.47 -9.95
C MET A 67 4.88 25.97 -11.30
N SER A 68 4.21 25.65 -12.41
CA SER A 68 4.56 26.27 -13.69
C SER A 68 4.22 27.77 -13.64
N LEU A 69 4.98 28.60 -14.35
CA LEU A 69 4.68 30.02 -14.56
C LEU A 69 4.32 30.20 -16.03
N GLN A 70 3.20 30.85 -16.32
CA GLN A 70 2.85 31.24 -17.68
C GLN A 70 3.71 32.43 -18.14
N GLY A 71 3.88 32.58 -19.45
CA GLY A 71 4.73 33.62 -20.05
C GLY A 71 4.33 35.08 -19.73
N ASN A 72 3.16 35.30 -19.13
CA ASN A 72 2.71 36.61 -18.64
C ASN A 72 3.03 36.85 -17.15
N GLY A 73 3.85 36.00 -16.52
CA GLY A 73 4.18 36.08 -15.09
C GLY A 73 3.07 35.58 -14.17
N ARG A 74 1.98 35.04 -14.71
CA ARG A 74 0.89 34.44 -13.93
C ARG A 74 1.25 33.00 -13.62
N LEU A 75 1.13 32.59 -12.35
CA LEU A 75 1.30 31.19 -11.98
C LEU A 75 0.33 30.32 -12.78
N ASP A 76 0.88 29.35 -13.49
CA ASP A 76 0.14 28.31 -14.17
C ASP A 76 -0.25 27.25 -13.15
N ASN A 77 -1.48 27.37 -12.65
CA ASN A 77 -2.00 26.50 -11.60
C ASN A 77 -2.41 25.10 -12.12
N SER A 78 -1.95 24.71 -13.32
CA SER A 78 -2.24 23.41 -13.95
C SER A 78 -1.41 22.27 -13.39
N THR A 79 -0.26 22.57 -12.80
CA THR A 79 0.67 21.57 -12.28
C THR A 79 1.25 22.11 -10.98
N LEU A 80 0.48 21.93 -9.92
CA LEU A 80 1.07 21.87 -8.59
C LEU A 80 1.74 20.49 -8.52
N LEU A 81 3.02 20.42 -8.20
CA LEU A 81 3.60 19.25 -7.57
C LEU A 81 3.54 19.54 -6.08
N THR A 82 2.81 18.76 -5.31
CA THR A 82 2.73 18.94 -3.86
C THR A 82 3.40 17.78 -3.16
N GLN A 83 4.43 18.06 -2.38
CA GLN A 83 4.88 17.14 -1.35
C GLN A 83 3.79 17.00 -0.29
N TRP A 84 3.42 15.77 -0.02
CA TRP A 84 2.78 15.41 1.22
C TRP A 84 3.81 15.51 2.34
N LYS A 85 3.76 16.57 3.16
CA LYS A 85 4.17 16.43 4.56
C LYS A 85 3.06 15.65 5.25
N LEU A 86 3.04 14.33 5.05
CA LEU A 86 2.14 13.41 5.73
C LEU A 86 2.85 12.84 6.95
N PHE A 87 2.09 12.77 8.05
CA PHE A 87 2.44 12.40 9.44
C PHE A 87 2.95 13.54 10.32
#